data_AF-A0AAV8XB17-F1
#
_entry.id   AF-A0AAV8XB17-F1
#
_cell.length_a   1.000
_cell.length_b   1.000
_cell.length_c   1.000
_cell.angle_alpha   90.00
_cell.angle_beta   90.00
_cell.angle_gamma   90.00
#
_symmetry.space_group_name_H-M   'P 1'
#
loop_
_entity.id
_entity.type
_entity.pdbx_description
1 polymer ?
#
loop_
_entity_poly.entity_id
_entity_poly.type
_entity_poly.pdbx_seq_one_letter_code
_entity_poly.pdbx_strand_id
1 'polypeptide(L)' 'LLIEPIILASLVKDKGGCIENKRTDGTTLQNKNRAWEEITKRYNIQPEVMSKRTSQQLRKLWANLKQK' A
#
# COMPACT_ATOMS: atom_id res chain seq x y z
N LEU A 1 19.45 -6.01 -0.76
CA LEU A 1 18.03 -6.08 -1.18
C LEU A 1 17.24 -5.16 -0.25
N LEU A 2 16.51 -4.18 -0.80
CA LEU A 2 15.73 -3.25 0.02
C LEU A 2 14.53 -4.00 0.62
N ILE A 3 14.48 -4.15 1.94
CA ILE A 3 13.43 -4.90 2.67
C ILE A 3 12.09 -4.17 2.63
N GLU A 4 12.12 -2.83 2.74
CA GLU A 4 10.93 -1.96 2.72
C GLU A 4 10.01 -2.18 1.49
N PRO A 5 10.51 -2.20 0.23
CA PRO A 5 9.71 -2.57 -0.94
C PRO A 5 9.04 -3.95 -0.88
N ILE A 6 9.70 -4.94 -0.29
CA ILE A 6 9.18 -6.33 -0.20
C ILE A 6 8.01 -6.37 0.77
N ILE A 7 8.15 -5.69 1.92
CA ILE A 7 7.06 -5.54 2.90
C ILE A 7 5.85 -4.89 2.24
N LEU A 8 6.04 -3.77 1.54
CA LEU A 8 4.94 -3.07 0.88
C LEU A 8 4.26 -3.97 -0.16
N ALA A 9 5.04 -4.65 -1.01
CA ALA A 9 4.49 -5.54 -2.04
C ALA A 9 3.65 -6.68 -1.43
N SER A 10 4.12 -7.28 -0.33
CA SER A 10 3.38 -8.31 0.40
C SER A 10 2.04 -7.80 0.94
N LEU A 11 2.04 -6.62 1.58
CA LEU A 11 0.83 -6.02 2.14
C LEU A 11 -0.17 -5.59 1.07
N VAL A 12 0.32 -5.10 -0.09
CA VAL A 12 -0.56 -4.76 -1.22
C VAL A 12 -1.16 -6.02 -1.83
N LYS A 13 -0.39 -7.12 -1.94
CA LYS A 13 -0.88 -8.40 -2.46
C LYS A 13 -2.00 -8.99 -1.59
N ASP A 14 -1.88 -8.90 -0.26
CA ASP A 14 -2.95 -9.27 0.70
C ASP A 14 -4.27 -8.51 0.44
N LYS A 15 -4.19 -7.28 -0.07
CA LYS A 15 -5.33 -6.41 -0.42
C LYS A 15 -5.58 -6.29 -1.92
N GLY A 16 -4.95 -7.14 -2.75
CA GLY A 16 -4.86 -6.96 -4.21
C GLY A 16 -6.22 -6.81 -4.89
N GLY A 17 -7.22 -7.61 -4.51
CA GLY A 17 -8.57 -7.53 -5.07
C GLY A 17 -9.28 -6.19 -4.86
N CYS A 18 -8.87 -5.40 -3.85
CA CYS A 18 -9.40 -4.05 -3.60
C CYS A 18 -8.52 -2.98 -4.26
N ILE A 19 -7.20 -3.06 -4.09
CA ILE A 19 -6.25 -2.05 -4.55
C ILE A 19 -6.12 -2.03 -6.08
N GLU A 20 -6.14 -3.20 -6.71
CA GLU A 20 -5.94 -3.35 -8.16
C GLU A 20 -7.26 -3.34 -8.95
N ASN A 21 -8.39 -3.22 -8.24
CA ASN A 21 -9.68 -3.06 -8.87
C ASN A 21 -9.67 -1.78 -9.74
N LYS A 22 -10.04 -1.89 -11.02
CA LYS A 22 -10.05 -0.74 -11.95
C LYS A 22 -11.26 0.18 -11.78
N ARG A 23 -12.27 -0.23 -11.02
CA ARG A 23 -13.52 0.53 -10.81
C ARG A 23 -13.26 1.82 -10.01
N THR A 24 -13.99 2.88 -10.34
CA THR A 24 -13.77 4.25 -9.85
C THR A 24 -14.99 4.89 -9.20
N ASP A 25 -16.06 4.13 -8.95
CA ASP A 25 -17.22 4.64 -8.21
C ASP A 25 -16.84 5.05 -6.77
N GLY A 26 -17.66 5.91 -6.17
CA GLY A 26 -17.39 6.49 -4.84
C GLY A 26 -17.16 5.44 -3.75
N THR A 27 -17.92 4.33 -3.77
CA THR A 27 -17.78 3.23 -2.81
C THR A 27 -16.46 2.48 -3.01
N THR A 28 -16.10 2.18 -4.26
CA THR A 28 -14.80 1.55 -4.56
C THR A 28 -13.64 2.45 -4.16
N LEU A 29 -13.73 3.77 -4.38
CA LEU A 29 -12.69 4.70 -3.99
C LEU A 29 -12.53 4.78 -2.46
N GLN A 30 -13.63 4.80 -1.71
CA GLN A 30 -13.61 4.72 -0.24
C GLN A 30 -12.98 3.41 0.25
N ASN A 31 -13.32 2.28 -0.36
CA ASN A 31 -12.76 0.98 0.01
C ASN A 31 -11.25 0.92 -0.25
N LYS A 32 -10.78 1.46 -1.38
CA LYS A 32 -9.35 1.61 -1.67
C LYS A 32 -8.67 2.51 -0.65
N ASN A 33 -9.30 3.63 -0.27
CA ASN A 33 -8.75 4.52 0.74
C ASN A 33 -8.54 3.80 2.08
N ARG A 34 -9.56 3.09 2.56
CA ARG A 34 -9.50 2.29 3.78
C ARG A 34 -8.44 1.19 3.70
N ALA A 35 -8.35 0.49 2.57
CA ALA A 35 -7.33 -0.53 2.36
C ALA A 35 -5.90 0.05 2.45
N TRP A 36 -5.68 1.23 1.87
CA TRP A 36 -4.40 1.93 2.01
C TRP A 36 -4.10 2.38 3.44
N GLU A 37 -5.10 2.85 4.19
CA GLU A 37 -4.89 3.17 5.61
C GLU A 37 -4.49 1.95 6.44
N GLU A 38 -5.11 0.79 6.17
CA GLU A 38 -4.76 -0.47 6.82
C GLU A 38 -3.35 -0.93 6.46
N ILE A 39 -2.98 -0.86 5.18
CA ILE A 39 -1.61 -1.12 4.71
C ILE A 39 -0.62 -0.19 5.42
N THR A 40 -0.92 1.10 5.52
CA THR A 40 -0.08 2.07 6.21
C THR A 40 0.15 1.71 7.67
N LYS A 41 -0.92 1.32 8.38
CA LYS A 41 -0.80 0.86 9.78
C LYS A 41 0.09 -0.38 9.87
N ARG A 42 -0.18 -1.40 9.05
CA ARG A 42 0.59 -2.66 9.04
C ARG A 42 2.05 -2.46 8.64
N TYR A 43 2.31 -1.60 7.66
CA TYR A 43 3.65 -1.25 7.20
C TYR A 43 4.43 -0.57 8.32
N ASN A 44 3.82 0.44 8.95
CA ASN A 44 4.48 1.23 9.97
C ASN A 44 4.79 0.44 11.25
N ILE A 45 4.07 -0.63 11.57
CA ILE A 45 4.39 -1.47 12.74
C ILE A 45 5.47 -2.52 12.46
N GLN A 46 5.94 -2.68 11.21
CA GLN A 46 6.99 -3.65 10.91
C GLN A 46 8.31 -3.21 11.57
N PRO A 47 9.06 -4.13 12.20
CA PRO A 47 10.30 -3.81 12.89
C PRO A 47 11.39 -3.30 11.95
N GLU A 48 11.36 -3.68 10.67
CA GLU A 48 12.33 -3.24 9.65
C GLU A 48 12.02 -1.84 9.10
N VAL A 49 10.86 -1.26 9.44
CA VAL A 49 10.45 0.07 9.00
C VAL A 49 10.95 1.10 10.02
N MET A 50 12.10 1.69 9.70
CA MET A 50 12.77 2.71 10.52
C MET A 50 12.07 4.07 10.50
N SER A 51 11.24 4.34 9.48
CA SER A 51 10.57 5.63 9.30
C SER A 51 9.11 5.42 8.93
N LYS A 52 8.22 6.02 9.73
CA LYS A 52 6.78 5.97 9.49
C LYS A 52 6.45 6.66 8.17
N ARG A 53 5.56 6.07 7.38
CA ARG A 53 5.09 6.61 6.11
C ARG A 53 3.60 6.90 6.16
N THR A 54 3.16 7.86 5.35
CA THR A 54 1.75 8.14 5.11
C THR A 54 1.21 7.26 3.99
N SER A 55 -0.11 7.09 3.93
CA SER A 55 -0.79 6.38 2.84
C SER A 55 -0.45 6.97 1.46
N GLN A 56 -0.27 8.28 1.37
CA GLN A 56 0.13 8.94 0.12
C GLN A 56 1.56 8.56 -0.31
N GLN A 57 2.50 8.51 0.63
CA GLN A 57 3.88 8.09 0.35
C GLN A 57 3.95 6.63 -0.09
N LEU A 58 3.20 5.73 0.56
CA LEU A 58 3.15 4.31 0.19
C LEU A 58 2.50 4.09 -1.18
N ARG A 59 1.45 4.85 -1.52
CA ARG A 59 0.87 4.84 -2.88
C ARG A 59 1.87 5.24 -3.95
N LYS A 60 2.65 6.31 -3.70
CA LYS A 60 3.69 6.77 -4.62
C LYS A 60 4.80 5.72 -4.75
N LEU A 61 5.23 5.12 -3.63
CA LEU A 61 6.22 4.04 -3.63
C LEU A 61 5.72 2.84 -4.44
N TRP A 62 4.47 2.41 -4.25
CA TRP A 62 3.87 1.33 -5.03
C TRP A 62 3.78 1.65 -6.53
N ALA A 63 3.38 2.87 -6.89
CA ALA A 63 3.36 3.30 -8.29
C ALA A 63 4.75 3.20 -8.93
N ASN A 64 5.80 3.63 -8.22
CA ASN A 64 7.18 3.53 -8.69
C ASN A 64 7.66 2.07 -8.81
N LEU A 65 7.25 1.19 -7.90
CA LEU A 65 7.60 -0.24 -7.95
C LEU A 65 6.97 -0.95 -9.16
N LYS A 66 5.79 -0.52 -9.60
CA LYS A 66 5.11 -1.08 -10.78
C LYS A 66 5.65 -0.58 -12.12
N GLN A 67 6.43 0.49 -12.13
CA GLN A 67 7.02 1.08 -13.35
C GLN A 67 8.44 0.56 -13.63
N LYS A 68 9.05 -0.12 -12.66
CA LYS A 68 10.32 -0.84 -12.82
C LYS A 68 10.06 -2.29 -13.19
#